data_AF-A0A959XP39-F1
#
_entry.id   AF-A0A959XP39-F1
#
_cell.length_a   1.000
_cell.length_b   1.000
_cell.length_c   1.000
_cell.angle_alpha   90.00
_cell.angle_beta   90.00
_cell.angle_gamma   90.00
#
_symmetry.space_group_name_H-M   'P 1'
#
loop_
_entity.id
_entity.type
_entity.pdbx_description
1 polymer ?
#
loop_
_entity_poly.entity_id
_entity_poly.type
_entity_poly.pdbx_seq_one_letter_code
_entity_poly.pdbx_strand_id
1 'polypeptide(L)'
;GKSLDDLIDEVYAIVGPFKYERNDLHISEALKQKVLKECADGTYTGFGEFAVKHVETVDGYKFHMDKDQWMMIRASGTEPVLRCYAESDTLENARKILAATRKTIGA
;
A
#
# COMPACT_ATOMS: atom_id res chain seq x y z
N GLY A 1 -31.53 12.77 16.02
CA GLY A 1 -30.38 11.85 15.97
C GLY A 1 -29.59 12.18 14.73
N LYS A 2 -28.27 11.99 14.76
CA LYS A 2 -27.41 12.19 13.59
C LYS A 2 -27.63 11.05 12.59
N SER A 3 -27.53 11.34 11.29
CA SER A 3 -27.52 10.32 10.25
C SER A 3 -26.17 9.58 10.24
N LEU A 4 -26.10 8.47 9.50
CA LEU A 4 -24.84 7.76 9.30
C LEU A 4 -23.81 8.65 8.59
N ASP A 5 -24.25 9.47 7.64
CA ASP A 5 -23.38 10.37 6.88
C ASP A 5 -22.82 11.48 7.78
N ASP A 6 -23.63 12.05 8.68
CA ASP A 6 -23.15 13.06 9.66
C ASP A 6 -22.07 12.48 10.59
N LEU A 7 -22.23 11.23 11.01
CA LEU A 7 -21.23 10.55 11.85
C LEU A 7 -19.94 10.27 11.08
N ILE A 8 -20.03 9.96 9.78
CA ILE A 8 -18.87 9.76 8.90
C ILE A 8 -18.13 11.08 8.69
N ASP A 9 -18.84 12.18 8.45
CA ASP A 9 -18.25 13.51 8.28
C ASP A 9 -17.54 13.99 9.55
N GLU A 10 -18.10 13.70 10.73
CA GLU A 10 -17.43 13.99 12.00
C GLU A 10 -16.14 13.20 12.19
N VAL A 11 -16.11 11.94 11.77
CA VAL A 11 -14.87 11.14 11.78
C VAL A 11 -13.85 11.76 10.84
N TYR A 12 -14.22 12.09 9.60
CA TYR A 12 -13.31 12.74 8.66
C TYR A 12 -12.84 14.13 9.12
N ALA A 13 -13.66 14.88 9.84
CA ALA A 13 -13.25 16.16 10.44
C ALA A 13 -12.17 15.99 11.51
N ILE A 14 -12.13 14.84 12.18
CA ILE A 14 -11.14 14.53 13.23
C ILE A 14 -9.86 13.92 12.61
N VAL A 15 -10.00 12.99 11.66
CA VAL A 15 -8.87 12.20 11.14
C VAL A 15 -8.30 12.72 9.80
N GLY A 16 -9.00 13.65 9.15
CA GLY A 16 -8.68 14.11 7.80
C GLY A 16 -9.19 13.16 6.71
N PRO A 17 -9.24 13.61 5.45
CA PRO A 17 -9.62 12.74 4.34
C PRO A 17 -8.49 11.75 4.05
N PHE A 18 -8.82 10.46 4.10
CA PHE A 18 -7.96 9.42 3.57
C PHE A 18 -8.72 8.66 2.49
N LYS A 19 -7.98 8.22 1.48
CA LYS A 19 -8.46 7.40 0.37
C LYS A 19 -7.55 6.20 0.28
N TYR A 20 -8.18 5.05 0.14
CA TYR A 20 -7.53 3.76 0.11
C TYR A 20 -7.90 3.04 -1.19
N GLU A 21 -6.93 2.37 -1.80
CA GLU A 21 -7.10 1.55 -3.00
C GLU A 21 -6.31 0.24 -2.86
N ARG A 22 -6.79 -0.83 -3.52
CA ARG A 22 -6.15 -2.15 -3.54
C ARG A 22 -6.00 -2.67 -4.97
N ASN A 23 -4.82 -3.22 -5.27
CA ASN A 23 -4.55 -3.98 -6.49
C ASN A 23 -4.12 -5.42 -6.16
N ASP A 24 -4.83 -6.39 -6.72
CA ASP A 24 -4.46 -7.81 -6.63
C ASP A 24 -3.66 -8.20 -7.89
N LEU A 25 -2.34 -8.30 -7.75
CA LEU A 25 -1.41 -8.58 -8.83
C LEU A 25 -1.24 -10.09 -9.01
N HIS A 26 -1.68 -10.59 -10.17
CA HIS A 26 -1.47 -11.97 -10.59
C HIS A 26 -0.11 -12.05 -11.30
N ILE A 27 0.85 -12.70 -10.66
CA ILE A 27 2.25 -12.74 -11.11
C ILE A 27 2.76 -14.18 -11.17
N SER A 28 4.01 -14.37 -11.60
CA SER A 28 4.65 -15.68 -11.47
C SER A 28 5.05 -15.95 -10.02
N GLU A 29 5.06 -17.22 -9.63
CA GLU A 29 5.57 -17.61 -8.30
C GLU A 29 7.03 -17.17 -8.09
N ALA A 30 7.84 -17.23 -9.15
CA ALA A 30 9.23 -16.75 -9.10
C ALA A 30 9.32 -15.25 -8.77
N LEU A 31 8.45 -14.42 -9.36
CA LEU A 31 8.41 -12.99 -9.06
C LEU A 31 7.92 -12.74 -7.64
N LYS A 32 6.88 -13.45 -7.19
CA LYS A 32 6.39 -13.38 -5.81
C LYS A 32 7.48 -13.66 -4.80
N GLN A 33 8.23 -14.75 -4.96
CA GLN A 33 9.32 -15.13 -4.05
C GLN A 33 10.45 -14.10 -4.08
N LYS A 34 10.78 -13.56 -5.26
CA LYS A 34 11.75 -12.48 -5.39
C LYS A 34 11.33 -11.24 -4.60
N VAL A 35 10.10 -10.77 -4.79
CA VAL A 35 9.58 -9.58 -4.10
C VAL A 35 9.54 -9.78 -2.58
N LEU A 36 9.11 -10.95 -2.11
CA LEU A 36 9.10 -11.26 -0.68
C LEU A 36 10.50 -11.27 -0.08
N LYS A 37 11.49 -11.79 -0.80
CA LYS A 37 12.89 -11.73 -0.39
C LYS A 37 13.39 -10.28 -0.36
N GLU A 38 13.14 -9.49 -1.39
CA GLU A 38 13.53 -8.07 -1.44
C GLU A 38 12.87 -7.25 -0.32
N CYS A 39 11.63 -7.56 0.05
CA CYS A 39 10.97 -6.97 1.21
C CYS A 39 11.70 -7.35 2.52
N ALA A 40 12.05 -8.63 2.71
CA ALA A 40 12.74 -9.11 3.90
C ALA A 40 14.16 -8.53 4.02
N ASP A 41 14.84 -8.35 2.90
CA ASP A 41 16.20 -7.79 2.81
C ASP A 41 16.20 -6.24 2.96
N GLY A 42 15.04 -5.59 3.01
CA GLY A 42 14.93 -4.13 3.12
C GLY A 42 15.30 -3.38 1.84
N THR A 43 15.21 -4.03 0.67
CA THR A 43 15.62 -3.48 -0.63
C THR A 43 14.78 -2.26 -1.04
N TYR A 44 13.50 -2.22 -0.66
CA TYR A 44 12.59 -1.16 -1.06
C TYR A 44 12.70 0.06 -0.13
N THR A 45 13.54 1.01 -0.52
CA THR A 45 13.68 2.32 0.15
C THR A 45 12.76 3.40 -0.45
N GLY A 46 12.01 3.07 -1.51
CA GLY A 46 11.13 3.99 -2.22
C GLY A 46 10.39 3.31 -3.37
N PHE A 47 9.26 3.90 -3.77
CA PHE A 47 8.46 3.49 -4.93
C PHE A 47 8.29 4.71 -5.84
N GLY A 48 9.10 4.81 -6.91
CA GLY A 48 9.10 5.99 -7.77
C GLY A 48 9.49 7.26 -7.00
N GLU A 49 8.59 8.25 -6.96
CA GLU A 49 8.80 9.51 -6.22
C GLU A 49 8.54 9.38 -4.71
N PHE A 50 7.96 8.27 -4.25
CA PHE A 50 7.57 8.10 -2.86
C PHE A 50 8.68 7.43 -2.05
N ALA A 51 9.35 8.19 -1.19
CA ALA A 51 10.43 7.69 -0.33
C ALA A 51 9.88 7.00 0.94
N VAL A 52 10.40 5.82 1.26
CA VAL A 52 10.03 5.07 2.46
C VAL A 52 10.75 5.65 3.68
N LYS A 53 10.01 5.92 4.75
CA LYS A 53 10.53 6.37 6.05
C LYS A 53 10.72 5.23 7.03
N HIS A 54 9.78 4.29 7.04
CA HIS A 54 9.77 3.16 7.95
C HIS A 54 9.00 1.99 7.32
N VAL A 55 9.37 0.77 7.71
CA VAL A 55 8.70 -0.47 7.29
C VAL A 55 8.19 -1.22 8.52
N GLU A 56 6.89 -1.46 8.55
CA GLU A 56 6.22 -2.33 9.50
C GLU A 56 6.00 -3.72 8.86
N THR A 57 6.27 -4.79 9.60
CA THR A 57 6.23 -6.17 9.08
C THR A 57 5.08 -7.00 9.63
N VAL A 58 4.03 -6.36 10.15
CA VAL A 58 2.86 -7.04 10.72
C VAL A 58 1.87 -7.39 9.61
N ASP A 59 1.60 -8.68 9.43
CA ASP A 59 0.66 -9.22 8.42
C ASP A 59 0.97 -8.82 6.95
N GLY A 60 2.25 -8.55 6.66
CA GLY A 60 2.75 -8.12 5.35
C GLY A 60 3.93 -7.19 5.51
N TYR A 61 4.25 -6.44 4.46
CA TYR A 61 5.26 -5.38 4.49
C TYR A 61 4.59 -4.05 4.20
N LYS A 62 4.45 -3.22 5.23
CA LYS A 62 3.83 -1.90 5.15
C LYS A 62 4.91 -0.82 5.17
N PHE A 63 5.03 -0.10 4.08
CA PHE A 63 5.98 0.97 3.84
C PHE A 63 5.31 2.31 4.11
N HIS A 64 5.73 2.98 5.18
CA HIS A 64 5.28 4.32 5.54
C HIS A 64 6.07 5.37 4.80
N MET A 65 5.38 6.39 4.28
CA MET A 65 5.92 7.48 3.47
C MET A 65 5.54 8.83 4.12
N ASP A 66 5.87 9.94 3.47
CA ASP A 66 5.50 11.28 3.96
C ASP A 66 3.98 11.49 3.95
N LYS A 67 3.50 12.48 4.71
CA LYS A 67 2.07 12.89 4.77
C LYS A 67 1.10 11.76 5.14
N ASP A 68 1.52 10.89 6.06
CA ASP A 68 0.75 9.74 6.54
C ASP A 68 0.34 8.74 5.43
N GLN A 69 1.00 8.81 4.28
CA GLN A 69 0.81 7.87 3.18
C GLN A 69 1.48 6.54 3.50
N TRP A 70 0.90 5.44 3.01
CA TRP A 70 1.54 4.14 3.11
C TRP A 70 1.20 3.24 1.94
N MET A 71 2.07 2.26 1.70
CA MET A 71 1.90 1.19 0.74
C MET A 71 2.12 -0.13 1.44
N MET A 72 1.28 -1.13 1.23
CA MET A 72 1.48 -2.46 1.82
C MET A 72 1.52 -3.54 0.75
N ILE A 73 2.53 -4.41 0.82
CA ILE A 73 2.62 -5.65 0.04
C ILE A 73 2.27 -6.82 0.95
N ARG A 74 1.29 -7.62 0.52
CA ARG A 74 0.92 -8.87 1.19
C ARG A 74 0.84 -10.00 0.17
N ALA A 75 1.57 -11.08 0.41
CA ALA A 75 1.46 -12.28 -0.41
C ALA A 75 0.22 -13.10 -0.07
N SER A 76 -0.41 -13.69 -1.10
CA SER A 76 -1.34 -14.80 -0.91
C SER A 76 -0.58 -16.05 -0.46
N GLY A 77 -1.14 -16.79 0.51
CA GLY A 77 -0.51 -17.99 1.05
C GLY A 77 -0.53 -19.19 0.09
N THR A 78 -1.53 -19.26 -0.78
CA THR A 78 -1.78 -20.44 -1.63
C THR A 78 -1.69 -20.16 -3.12
N GLU A 79 -1.66 -18.89 -3.53
CA GLU A 79 -1.69 -18.48 -4.94
C GLU A 79 -0.52 -17.55 -5.27
N PRO A 80 -0.10 -17.47 -6.55
CA PRO A 80 0.94 -16.56 -7.00
C PRO A 80 0.38 -15.13 -7.17
N VAL A 81 -0.17 -14.60 -6.08
CA VAL A 81 -0.81 -13.29 -6.01
C VAL A 81 -0.13 -12.43 -4.96
N LEU A 82 0.17 -11.18 -5.32
CA LEU A 82 0.53 -10.11 -4.38
C LEU A 82 -0.60 -9.10 -4.30
N ARG A 83 -1.08 -8.85 -3.08
CA ARG A 83 -2.05 -7.80 -2.78
C ARG A 83 -1.27 -6.55 -2.40
N CYS A 84 -1.41 -5.51 -3.21
CA CYS A 84 -0.84 -4.21 -2.96
C CYS A 84 -1.94 -3.26 -2.50
N TYR A 85 -1.69 -2.55 -1.42
CA TYR A 85 -2.61 -1.59 -0.83
C TYR A 85 -1.92 -0.24 -0.77
N ALA A 86 -2.65 0.84 -0.99
CA ALA A 86 -2.12 2.17 -0.76
C ALA A 86 -3.17 3.05 -0.11
N GLU A 87 -2.71 3.93 0.77
CA GLU A 87 -3.50 4.99 1.36
C GLU A 87 -2.81 6.33 1.13
N SER A 88 -3.63 7.34 0.83
CA SER A 88 -3.19 8.71 0.67
C SER A 88 -4.35 9.67 0.93
N ASP A 89 -4.04 10.96 1.03
CA ASP A 89 -4.99 12.08 1.00
C ASP A 89 -6.04 12.03 -0.14
N THR A 90 -5.67 11.48 -1.29
CA THR A 90 -6.51 11.41 -2.49
C THR A 90 -6.42 10.05 -3.16
N LEU A 91 -7.51 9.66 -3.83
CA LEU A 91 -7.56 8.40 -4.59
C LEU A 91 -6.56 8.39 -5.74
N GLU A 92 -6.30 9.55 -6.35
CA GLU A 92 -5.30 9.70 -7.40
C GLU A 92 -3.90 9.37 -6.88
N ASN A 93 -3.52 9.90 -5.71
CA ASN A 93 -2.22 9.61 -5.11
C ASN A 93 -2.10 8.14 -4.67
N ALA A 94 -3.14 7.54 -4.09
CA ALA A 94 -3.15 6.11 -3.77
C ALA A 94 -2.90 5.26 -5.04
N ARG A 95 -3.52 5.63 -6.17
CA ARG A 95 -3.28 4.97 -7.47
C ARG A 95 -1.87 5.20 -8.01
N LYS A 96 -1.29 6.40 -7.84
CA LYS A 96 0.11 6.67 -8.20
C LYS A 96 1.08 5.80 -7.40
N ILE A 97 0.86 5.65 -6.10
CA ILE A 97 1.65 4.77 -5.23
C ILE A 97 1.57 3.32 -5.73
N LEU A 98 0.38 2.81 -6.03
CA LEU A 98 0.20 1.45 -6.55
C LEU A 98 0.87 1.25 -7.91
N ALA A 99 0.76 2.23 -8.82
CA ALA A 99 1.40 2.18 -10.13
C ALA A 99 2.94 2.21 -10.01
N ALA A 100 3.48 3.07 -9.16
CA ALA A 100 4.92 3.14 -8.87
C ALA A 100 5.42 1.83 -8.25
N THR A 101 4.65 1.24 -7.34
CA THR A 101 4.94 -0.07 -6.73
C THR A 101 5.02 -1.16 -7.78
N ARG A 102 3.99 -1.30 -8.63
CA ARG A 102 3.95 -2.30 -9.70
C ARG A 102 5.19 -2.22 -10.59
N LYS A 103 5.58 -1.01 -11.00
CA LYS A 103 6.80 -0.79 -11.79
C LYS A 103 8.07 -1.17 -11.04
N THR A 104 8.17 -0.82 -9.76
CA THR A 104 9.35 -1.08 -8.91
C THR A 104 9.57 -2.57 -8.70
N ILE A 105 8.50 -3.32 -8.45
CA ILE A 105 8.56 -4.78 -8.22
C ILE A 105 8.64 -5.59 -9.53
N GLY A 106 8.48 -4.95 -10.69
CA GLY A 106 8.55 -5.60 -12.00
C GLY A 106 7.33 -6.45 -12.38
N ALA A 107 6.14 -6.07 -11.91
CA ALA A 107 4.86 -6.74 -12.19
C ALA A 107 4.04 -6.06 -13.30
#